data_AF-A0A7J8WPD5-F1
#
_entry.id   AF-A0A7J8WPD5-F1
#
_cell.length_a   1.000
_cell.length_b   1.000
_cell.length_c   1.000
_cell.angle_alpha   90.00
_cell.angle_beta   90.00
_cell.angle_gamma   90.00
#
_symmetry.space_group_name_H-M   'P 1'
#
loop_
_entity.id
_entity.type
_entity.pdbx_description
1 polymer ?
#
loop_
_entity_poly.entity_id
_entity_poly.type
_entity_poly.pdbx_seq_one_letter_code
_entity_poly.pdbx_strand_id
1 'polypeptide(L)'
;MEEELENLNIVDEEEQPIHNQEEEEENEDDFNLCLVGKVLTSSAVHFLLMRNILAELWHPMEGISITEIEEKRSMFRFFNKLDLKRVLDGIPWFFNRHLIIFHQLEKHEDSIQVPLVFSNFWVQIYNLPVGSMSKGMARQL
;
A
#
# COMPACT_ATOMS: atom_id res chain seq x y z
N MET A 1 -49.85 -12.83 -18.78
CA MET A 1 -49.15 -12.73 -17.48
C MET A 1 -47.70 -13.11 -17.74
N GLU A 2 -47.00 -12.28 -18.53
CA GLU A 2 -45.62 -12.47 -19.00
C GLU A 2 -45.13 -11.15 -19.66
N GLU A 3 -45.49 -9.98 -19.11
CA GLU A 3 -45.08 -8.66 -19.62
C GLU A 3 -44.58 -7.74 -18.49
N GLU A 4 -44.00 -8.31 -17.43
CA GLU A 4 -43.50 -7.55 -16.27
C GLU A 4 -42.03 -7.84 -15.96
N LEU A 5 -41.23 -8.22 -16.97
CA LEU A 5 -39.79 -8.49 -16.78
C LEU A 5 -38.87 -7.78 -17.78
N GLU A 6 -39.38 -6.87 -18.62
CA GLU A 6 -38.55 -6.20 -19.65
C GLU A 6 -38.04 -4.80 -19.27
N ASN A 7 -38.20 -4.35 -18.02
CA ASN A 7 -37.77 -3.02 -17.58
C ASN A 7 -36.80 -3.02 -16.39
N LEU A 8 -35.88 -3.99 -16.34
CA LEU A 8 -34.70 -3.89 -15.48
C LEU A 8 -33.56 -3.24 -16.26
N ASN A 9 -33.58 -1.91 -16.32
CA ASN A 9 -32.45 -1.13 -16.78
C ASN A 9 -31.52 -0.93 -15.57
N ILE A 10 -30.38 -1.62 -15.56
CA ILE A 10 -29.32 -1.37 -14.58
C ILE A 10 -28.72 -0.02 -14.97
N VAL A 11 -29.29 1.05 -14.43
CA VAL A 11 -28.60 2.34 -14.39
C VAL A 11 -27.54 2.15 -13.31
N ASP A 12 -26.28 2.24 -13.73
CA ASP A 12 -25.11 2.32 -12.85
C ASP A 12 -25.35 3.45 -11.83
N GLU A 13 -25.85 3.10 -10.64
CA GLU A 13 -25.75 3.96 -9.47
C GLU A 13 -24.27 3.93 -9.08
N GLU A 14 -23.50 4.89 -9.61
CA GLU A 14 -22.21 5.24 -9.04
C GLU A 14 -22.44 5.59 -7.56
N GLU A 15 -22.09 4.65 -6.67
CA GLU A 15 -22.10 4.87 -5.23
C GLU A 15 -21.25 6.11 -4.93
N GLN A 16 -21.92 7.21 -4.60
CA GLN A 16 -21.27 8.42 -4.13
C GLN A 16 -20.47 8.08 -2.87
N PRO A 17 -19.18 8.43 -2.80
CA PRO A 17 -18.40 8.15 -1.59
C PRO A 17 -19.01 8.93 -0.43
N ILE A 18 -19.38 8.21 0.62
CA ILE A 18 -19.81 8.77 1.89
C ILE A 18 -18.64 9.61 2.43
N HIS A 19 -18.80 10.93 2.40
CA HIS A 19 -17.87 11.88 3.02
C HIS A 19 -18.08 11.86 4.53
N ASN A 20 -17.48 10.88 5.20
CA ASN A 20 -17.37 10.90 6.67
C ASN A 20 -16.34 11.98 7.02
N GLN A 21 -16.83 13.17 7.38
CA GLN A 21 -16.07 14.13 8.17
C GLN A 21 -16.04 13.62 9.62
N GLU A 22 -15.29 12.55 9.85
CA GLU A 22 -14.79 12.29 11.19
C GLU A 22 -13.55 13.18 11.31
N GLU A 23 -13.68 14.22 12.13
CA GLU A 23 -12.52 14.92 12.68
C GLU A 23 -11.74 13.87 13.48
N GLU A 24 -10.80 13.19 12.82
CA GLU A 24 -9.87 12.28 13.47
C GLU A 24 -9.05 13.12 14.45
N GLU A 25 -9.35 12.99 15.75
CA GLU A 25 -8.43 13.40 16.81
C GLU A 25 -7.10 12.70 16.53
N GLU A 26 -6.12 13.46 16.01
CA GLU A 26 -4.76 12.98 15.76
C GLU A 26 -4.15 12.57 17.10
N ASN A 27 -4.33 11.29 17.44
CA ASN A 27 -3.66 10.68 18.56
C ASN A 27 -2.17 10.61 18.20
N GLU A 28 -1.37 11.42 18.90
CA GLU A 28 0.07 11.63 18.69
C GLU A 28 0.93 10.35 18.76
N ASP A 29 0.34 9.22 19.15
CA ASP A 29 0.97 7.90 19.26
C ASP A 29 0.72 6.98 18.05
N ASP A 30 -0.07 7.40 17.07
CA ASP A 30 -0.62 6.53 16.02
C ASP A 30 0.24 6.46 14.73
N PHE A 31 1.27 7.30 14.59
CA PHE A 31 2.19 7.28 13.43
C PHE A 31 2.97 5.97 13.29
N ASN A 32 3.13 5.21 14.38
CA ASN A 32 3.86 3.93 14.38
C ASN A 32 3.23 2.88 13.46
N LEU A 33 1.95 3.05 13.11
CA LEU A 33 1.19 2.19 12.21
C LEU A 33 1.02 2.78 10.80
N CYS A 34 1.69 3.88 10.50
CA CYS A 34 1.59 4.56 9.22
C CYS A 34 2.78 4.22 8.30
N LEU A 35 2.46 3.93 7.04
CA LEU A 35 3.40 3.90 5.93
C LEU A 35 3.11 5.05 4.97
N VAL A 36 4.16 5.67 4.45
CA VAL A 36 4.05 6.51 3.25
C VAL A 36 4.59 5.73 2.08
N GLY A 37 3.80 5.64 1.01
CA GLY A 37 4.19 4.98 -0.23
C GLY A 37 4.20 5.95 -1.40
N LYS A 38 5.12 5.74 -2.36
CA LYS A 38 5.13 6.46 -3.64
C LYS A 38 5.29 5.50 -4.82
N VAL A 39 4.40 5.63 -5.80
CA VAL A 39 4.44 4.86 -7.04
C VAL A 39 5.47 5.47 -7.99
N LEU A 40 6.47 4.68 -8.41
CA LEU A 40 7.51 5.11 -9.34
C LEU A 40 7.04 5.03 -10.79
N THR A 41 6.45 6.12 -11.27
CA THR A 41 6.02 6.25 -12.66
C THR A 41 6.01 7.70 -13.11
N SER A 42 6.26 7.94 -14.40
CA SER A 42 6.13 9.26 -15.02
C SER A 42 4.67 9.64 -15.26
N SER A 43 3.80 8.66 -15.51
CA SER A 43 2.38 8.86 -15.78
C SER A 43 1.58 9.19 -14.52
N ALA A 44 0.37 9.72 -14.68
CA ALA A 44 -0.59 9.88 -13.58
C ALA A 44 -0.99 8.50 -13.02
N VAL A 45 -1.28 8.44 -11.71
CA VAL A 45 -1.74 7.23 -11.02
C VAL A 45 -3.22 7.36 -10.71
N HIS A 46 -4.02 6.35 -11.05
CA HIS A 46 -5.44 6.31 -10.71
C HIS A 46 -5.61 5.90 -9.24
N PHE A 47 -5.56 6.87 -8.33
CA PHE A 47 -5.50 6.65 -6.88
C PHE A 47 -6.60 5.71 -6.37
N LEU A 48 -7.86 5.94 -6.75
CA LEU A 48 -8.99 5.11 -6.30
C LEU A 48 -8.81 3.63 -6.66
N LEU A 49 -8.25 3.35 -7.84
CA LEU A 49 -8.01 1.98 -8.29
C LEU A 49 -6.86 1.33 -7.49
N MET A 50 -5.77 2.08 -7.29
CA MET A 50 -4.66 1.65 -6.46
C MET A 50 -5.10 1.34 -5.04
N ARG A 51 -5.87 2.24 -4.42
CA ARG A 51 -6.44 2.06 -3.08
C ARG A 51 -7.21 0.76 -2.98
N ASN A 52 -8.17 0.55 -3.87
CA ASN A 52 -9.07 -0.61 -3.80
C ASN A 52 -8.27 -1.91 -4.02
N ILE A 53 -7.38 -1.94 -5.01
CA ILE A 53 -6.53 -3.12 -5.29
C ILE A 53 -5.61 -3.44 -4.12
N LEU A 54 -4.93 -2.44 -3.53
CA LEU A 54 -4.01 -2.70 -2.42
C LEU A 54 -4.75 -3.12 -1.14
N ALA A 55 -5.89 -2.51 -0.85
CA ALA A 55 -6.73 -2.89 0.29
C ALA A 55 -7.24 -4.34 0.15
N GLU A 56 -7.69 -4.73 -1.05
CA GLU A 56 -8.12 -6.11 -1.35
C GLU A 56 -6.94 -7.09 -1.28
N LEU A 57 -5.80 -6.75 -1.89
CA LEU A 57 -4.62 -7.61 -1.97
C LEU A 57 -4.00 -7.88 -0.61
N TRP A 58 -3.84 -6.84 0.21
CA TRP A 58 -3.27 -6.99 1.55
C TRP A 58 -4.25 -7.63 2.51
N HIS A 59 -5.55 -7.37 2.33
CA HIS A 59 -6.62 -7.92 3.16
C HIS A 59 -6.29 -7.87 4.66
N PRO A 60 -6.08 -6.66 5.23
CA PRO A 60 -5.76 -6.49 6.64
C PRO A 60 -6.92 -6.96 7.52
N MET A 61 -6.61 -7.55 8.67
CA MET A 61 -7.61 -8.10 9.59
C MET A 61 -8.50 -7.01 10.21
N GLU A 62 -7.90 -5.86 10.53
CA GLU A 62 -8.60 -4.73 11.15
C GLU A 62 -8.84 -3.58 10.16
N GLY A 63 -8.67 -3.83 8.86
CA GLY A 63 -8.81 -2.80 7.83
C GLY A 63 -7.56 -1.95 7.64
N ILE A 64 -7.66 -1.01 6.70
CA ILE A 64 -6.61 -0.06 6.36
C ILE A 64 -7.27 1.23 5.85
N SER A 65 -6.77 2.37 6.29
CA SER A 65 -7.10 3.67 5.70
C SER A 65 -6.00 4.08 4.73
N ILE A 66 -6.37 4.45 3.51
CA ILE A 66 -5.42 4.86 2.46
C ILE A 66 -5.86 6.21 1.94
N THR A 67 -5.00 7.22 2.09
CA THR A 67 -5.26 8.60 1.70
C THR A 67 -4.19 9.10 0.73
N GLU A 68 -4.58 9.94 -0.23
CA GLU A 68 -3.64 10.60 -1.13
C GLU A 68 -3.12 11.88 -0.46
N ILE A 69 -1.80 12.03 -0.34
CA ILE A 69 -1.16 13.20 0.28
C ILE A 69 -0.62 14.14 -0.79
N GLU A 70 -0.06 13.57 -1.86
CA GLU A 70 0.50 14.26 -3.01
C GLU A 70 0.35 13.34 -4.23
N GLU A 71 0.48 13.87 -5.45
CA GLU A 71 0.42 13.06 -6.67
C GLU A 71 1.33 11.82 -6.56
N LYS A 72 0.75 10.62 -6.69
CA LYS A 72 1.43 9.31 -6.61
C LYS A 72 1.98 8.96 -5.22
N ARG A 73 1.80 9.82 -4.21
CA ARG A 73 2.21 9.62 -2.82
C ARG A 73 0.97 9.44 -1.94
N SER A 74 0.93 8.34 -1.20
CA SER A 74 -0.21 7.99 -0.37
C SER A 74 0.24 7.62 1.03
N MET A 75 -0.59 7.94 2.02
CA MET A 75 -0.48 7.42 3.38
C MET A 75 -1.30 6.13 3.47
N PHE A 76 -0.77 5.17 4.20
CA PHE A 76 -1.39 3.90 4.51
C PHE A 76 -1.38 3.75 6.03
N ARG A 77 -2.52 3.95 6.68
CA ARG A 77 -2.69 3.79 8.13
C ARG A 77 -3.29 2.41 8.40
N PHE A 78 -2.55 1.59 9.14
CA PHE A 78 -3.00 0.29 9.60
C PHE A 78 -3.56 0.41 11.01
N PHE A 79 -4.49 -0.48 11.36
CA PHE A 79 -5.04 -0.54 12.72
C PHE A 79 -4.41 -1.69 13.55
N ASN A 80 -3.64 -2.57 12.89
CA ASN A 80 -2.96 -3.70 13.53
C ASN A 80 -1.47 -3.79 13.12
N LYS A 81 -0.58 -3.94 14.11
CA LYS A 81 0.87 -4.10 13.92
C LYS A 81 1.25 -5.32 13.06
N LEU A 82 0.49 -6.42 13.15
CA LEU A 82 0.74 -7.63 12.36
C LEU A 82 0.43 -7.42 10.89
N ASP A 83 -0.61 -6.65 10.57
CA ASP A 83 -0.94 -6.31 9.18
C ASP A 83 0.14 -5.43 8.56
N LEU A 84 0.57 -4.40 9.27
CA LEU A 84 1.71 -3.57 8.86
C LEU A 84 2.96 -4.43 8.62
N LYS A 85 3.32 -5.29 9.58
CA LYS A 85 4.48 -6.17 9.47
C LYS A 85 4.39 -7.09 8.26
N ARG A 86 3.23 -7.68 8.00
CA ARG A 86 2.99 -8.55 6.83
C ARG A 86 3.20 -7.80 5.52
N VAL A 87 2.75 -6.55 5.43
CA VAL A 87 2.97 -5.70 4.25
C VAL A 87 4.47 -5.38 4.09
N LEU A 88 5.16 -5.00 5.17
CA LEU A 88 6.59 -4.71 5.13
C LEU A 88 7.44 -5.93 4.75
N ASP A 89 7.15 -7.10 5.31
CA ASP A 89 7.86 -8.35 5.01
C ASP A 89 7.63 -8.80 3.55
N GLY A 90 6.52 -8.38 2.94
CA GLY A 90 6.15 -8.67 1.55
C GLY A 90 6.74 -7.73 0.49
N ILE A 91 7.51 -6.71 0.88
CA ILE A 91 8.18 -5.80 -0.06
C ILE A 91 9.14 -6.60 -0.98
N PRO A 92 9.23 -6.27 -2.28
CA PRO A 92 8.64 -5.12 -2.97
C PRO A 92 7.18 -5.31 -3.40
N TRP A 93 6.39 -4.23 -3.33
CA TRP A 93 5.03 -4.19 -3.92
C TRP A 93 4.99 -3.36 -5.19
N PHE A 94 4.03 -3.70 -6.05
CA PHE A 94 3.83 -3.05 -7.34
C PHE A 94 2.37 -2.69 -7.53
N PHE A 95 2.12 -1.57 -8.19
CA PHE A 95 0.83 -1.20 -8.74
C PHE A 95 0.97 -0.98 -10.25
N ASN A 96 0.17 -1.67 -11.07
CA ASN A 96 0.23 -1.58 -12.53
C ASN A 96 1.65 -1.71 -13.12
N ARG A 97 2.45 -2.67 -12.60
CA ARG A 97 3.87 -2.91 -12.96
C ARG A 97 4.84 -1.78 -12.58
N HIS A 98 4.40 -0.81 -11.80
CA HIS A 98 5.25 0.24 -11.23
C HIS A 98 5.55 -0.07 -9.76
N LEU A 99 6.82 0.05 -9.38
CA LEU A 99 7.26 -0.18 -8.01
C LEU A 99 6.64 0.86 -7.07
N ILE A 100 6.20 0.41 -5.90
CA ILE A 100 5.85 1.30 -4.79
C ILE A 100 7.01 1.30 -3.79
N ILE A 101 7.60 2.46 -3.56
CA ILE A 101 8.57 2.64 -2.45
C ILE A 101 7.79 2.99 -1.21
N PHE A 102 8.10 2.31 -0.09
CA PHE A 102 7.51 2.60 1.22
C PHE A 102 8.54 3.13 2.22
N HIS A 103 8.07 3.95 3.14
CA HIS A 103 8.77 4.41 4.34
C HIS A 103 7.80 4.34 5.53
N GLN A 104 8.21 3.72 6.63
CA GLN A 104 7.43 3.69 7.87
C GLN A 104 7.68 4.99 8.63
N LEU A 105 6.62 5.72 8.95
CA LEU A 105 6.76 7.01 9.63
C LEU A 105 7.17 6.84 11.08
N GLU A 106 8.09 7.70 11.51
CA GLU A 106 8.41 7.93 12.91
C GLU A 106 7.65 9.15 13.48
N LYS A 107 7.54 9.24 14.81
CA LYS A 107 6.70 10.23 15.54
C LYS A 107 6.97 11.72 15.21
N HIS A 108 8.02 12.03 14.46
CA HIS A 108 8.43 13.42 14.15
C HIS A 108 8.75 13.63 12.66
N GLU A 109 8.39 12.67 11.81
CA GLU A 109 8.64 12.76 10.38
C GLU A 109 7.45 13.38 9.64
N ASP A 110 7.74 14.28 8.71
CA ASP A 110 6.76 14.84 7.80
C ASP A 110 6.53 13.87 6.63
N SER A 111 5.30 13.36 6.52
CA SER A 111 4.88 12.42 5.48
C SER A 111 5.14 12.87 4.04
N ILE A 112 5.26 14.17 3.79
CA ILE A 112 5.55 14.75 2.48
C ILE A 112 7.08 14.80 2.25
N GLN A 113 7.85 15.11 3.29
CA GLN A 113 9.30 15.32 3.18
C GLN A 113 10.13 14.04 3.28
N VAL A 114 9.55 12.93 3.79
CA VAL A 114 10.30 11.66 3.88
C VAL A 114 10.78 11.20 2.49
N PRO A 115 12.08 10.85 2.36
CA PRO A 115 12.67 10.47 1.09
C PRO A 115 12.26 9.04 0.71
N LEU A 116 11.57 8.89 -0.42
CA LEU A 116 11.15 7.61 -0.97
C LEU A 116 12.04 7.23 -2.17
N VAL A 117 13.29 6.90 -1.89
CA VAL A 117 14.34 6.64 -2.91
C VAL A 117 14.97 5.25 -2.84
N PHE A 118 14.76 4.50 -1.75
CA PHE A 118 15.30 3.15 -1.58
C PHE A 118 14.19 2.12 -1.38
N SER A 119 14.39 0.91 -1.86
CA SER A 119 13.49 -0.23 -1.59
C SER A 119 14.30 -1.51 -1.46
N ASN A 120 13.83 -2.41 -0.59
CA ASN A 120 14.45 -3.71 -0.38
C ASN A 120 13.93 -4.71 -1.41
N PHE A 121 14.82 -5.58 -1.89
CA PHE A 121 14.47 -6.62 -2.84
C PHE A 121 14.91 -7.98 -2.32
N TRP A 122 14.06 -8.98 -2.53
CA TRP A 122 14.46 -10.38 -2.42
C TRP A 122 15.22 -10.78 -3.67
N VAL A 123 16.51 -11.08 -3.52
CA VAL A 123 17.37 -11.55 -4.61
C VAL A 123 17.64 -13.03 -4.40
N GLN A 124 17.27 -13.85 -5.39
CA GLN A 124 17.63 -15.26 -5.43
C GLN A 124 18.87 -15.45 -6.30
N ILE A 125 19.93 -16.00 -5.72
CA ILE A 125 21.18 -16.28 -6.44
C ILE A 125 21.19 -17.75 -6.86
N TYR A 126 21.33 -17.98 -8.16
CA TYR A 126 21.42 -19.33 -8.73
C TYR A 126 22.88 -19.75 -8.93
N ASN A 127 23.11 -21.06 -9.00
CA ASN A 127 24.42 -21.66 -9.30
C ASN A 127 25.55 -21.26 -8.34
N LEU A 128 25.22 -21.04 -7.07
CA LEU A 128 26.22 -20.85 -6.01
C LEU A 128 27.09 -22.12 -5.90
N PRO A 129 28.44 -22.01 -5.95
CA PRO A 129 29.32 -23.16 -5.80
C PRO A 129 29.08 -23.91 -4.49
N VAL A 130 29.24 -25.23 -4.51
CA VAL A 130 29.11 -26.06 -3.30
C VAL A 130 30.11 -25.57 -2.24
N GLY A 131 29.63 -25.31 -1.03
CA GLY A 131 30.40 -24.70 0.07
C GLY A 131 30.28 -23.17 0.17
N SER A 132 29.67 -22.51 -0.84
CA SER A 132 29.44 -21.07 -0.83
C SER A 132 28.13 -20.63 -0.16
N MET A 133 27.23 -21.59 0.12
CA MET A 133 25.97 -21.35 0.83
C MET A 133 26.21 -21.28 2.34
N SER A 134 26.89 -20.22 2.79
CA SER A 134 27.09 -19.94 4.21
C SER A 134 26.57 -18.56 4.59
N LYS A 135 26.16 -18.40 5.85
CA LYS A 135 25.73 -17.11 6.39
C LYS A 135 26.82 -16.04 6.31
N GLY A 136 28.10 -16.45 6.35
CA GLY A 136 29.25 -15.55 6.19
C GLY A 136 29.31 -14.95 4.78
N MET A 137 29.11 -15.77 3.76
CA MET A 137 29.13 -15.32 2.36
C MET A 137 27.91 -14.48 1.98
N ALA A 138 26.74 -14.80 2.52
CA ALA A 138 25.54 -14.00 2.31
C ALA A 138 25.66 -12.56 2.86
N ARG A 139 26.55 -12.31 3.83
CA ARG A 139 26.78 -10.98 4.41
C ARG A 139 27.82 -10.14 3.66
N GLN A 140 28.59 -10.75 2.76
CA GLN A 140 29.62 -10.07 1.96
C GLN A 140 29.10 -9.58 0.60
N LEU A 141 27.87 -9.97 0.25
CA LEU A 141 27.11 -9.50 -0.90
C LEU A 141 26.22 -8.34 -0.48
#